data_AF-A0A963CS12-F1
#
_entry.id   AF-A0A963CS12-F1
#
_cell.length_a   1.000
_cell.length_b   1.000
_cell.length_c   1.000
_cell.angle_alpha   90.00
_cell.angle_beta   90.00
_cell.angle_gamma   90.00
#
_symmetry.space_group_name_H-M   'P 1'
#
loop_
_entity.id
_entity.type
_entity.pdbx_description
1 polymer ?
#
loop_
_entity_poly.entity_id
_entity_poly.type
_entity_poly.pdbx_seq_one_letter_code
_entity_poly.pdbx_strand_id
1 'polypeptide(L)'
;MVNRNARAAAAKLLQQLNQGRSLSVLFEGGMYGIPAAESALVKEFCFGVARWRPQLEALSELLLKHPLKPKDDDVGALILLGLYQLLHTRVAPHAALAETVEASRILNKPWASGLINAVLRRFQREREALLERINRQPEARYAYPAWLLQRLRQAWPDHWEQFVPASIERPPMSLRVNLRRTSRQAVAALLESEGMAAEPIPWVESGLVLNSAVSVEALPGFKAGLVSVQDGGAQLAAGLLDPAGGDLVLDCCAAPGGKSGHLLEWADGVNLVAVDIDAQRIRRVRDNLSRLALAAELCQGDASHPSGDWGARRYDRILLDVPCTATGVIRR
;
A
#
# COMPACT_ATOMS: atom_id res chain seq x y z
N MET A 1 4.21 -3.58 -32.96
CA MET A 1 3.98 -4.20 -31.64
C MET A 1 4.70 -3.34 -30.61
N VAL A 2 3.98 -2.66 -29.72
CA VAL A 2 4.62 -1.87 -28.66
C VAL A 2 5.28 -2.86 -27.72
N ASN A 3 6.60 -2.96 -27.78
CA ASN A 3 7.40 -3.72 -26.82
C ASN A 3 7.26 -2.98 -25.49
N ARG A 4 6.27 -3.37 -24.67
CA ARG A 4 5.92 -2.67 -23.43
C ARG A 4 6.88 -3.16 -22.36
N ASN A 5 7.85 -2.32 -22.03
CA ASN A 5 8.80 -2.59 -20.96
C ASN A 5 8.20 -2.15 -19.62
N ALA A 6 8.08 -3.07 -18.66
CA ALA A 6 7.61 -2.79 -17.30
C ALA A 6 8.31 -1.58 -16.64
N ARG A 7 9.59 -1.34 -16.90
CA ARG A 7 10.35 -0.20 -16.35
C ARG A 7 9.89 1.12 -16.93
N ALA A 8 9.62 1.18 -18.23
CA ALA A 8 9.10 2.39 -18.88
C ALA A 8 7.70 2.73 -18.34
N ALA A 9 6.87 1.72 -18.10
CA ALA A 9 5.55 1.93 -17.51
C ALA A 9 5.63 2.39 -16.05
N ALA A 10 6.48 1.74 -15.23
CA ALA A 10 6.72 2.14 -13.85
C ALA A 10 7.29 3.57 -13.74
N ALA A 11 8.20 3.97 -14.63
CA ALA A 11 8.75 5.33 -14.66
C ALA A 11 7.68 6.39 -14.92
N LYS A 12 6.73 6.14 -15.83
CA LYS A 12 5.59 7.04 -16.06
C LYS A 12 4.70 7.16 -14.83
N LEU A 13 4.43 6.05 -14.14
CA LEU A 13 3.65 6.05 -12.90
C LEU A 13 4.36 6.81 -11.78
N LEU A 14 5.66 6.62 -11.64
CA LEU A 14 6.50 7.35 -10.67
C LEU A 14 6.56 8.85 -10.98
N GLN A 15 6.56 9.25 -12.25
CA GLN A 15 6.44 10.66 -12.63
C GLN A 15 5.08 11.24 -12.19
N GLN A 16 3.98 10.49 -12.35
CA GLN A 16 2.67 10.91 -11.87
C GLN A 16 2.63 11.01 -10.33
N LEU A 17 3.32 10.12 -9.64
CA LEU A 17 3.50 10.20 -8.18
C LEU A 17 4.25 11.47 -7.76
N ASN A 18 5.33 11.84 -8.47
CA ASN A 18 6.06 13.08 -8.23
C ASN A 18 5.19 14.33 -8.46
N GLN A 19 4.14 14.23 -9.28
CA GLN A 19 3.14 15.28 -9.52
C GLN A 19 2.00 15.28 -8.47
N GLY A 20 2.11 14.48 -7.41
CA GLY A 20 1.15 14.43 -6.30
C GLY A 20 -0.02 13.46 -6.48
N ARG A 21 0.01 12.59 -7.51
CA ARG A 21 -1.04 11.57 -7.69
C ARG A 21 -0.77 10.33 -6.84
N SER A 22 -1.82 9.75 -6.24
CA SER A 22 -1.70 8.51 -5.48
C SER A 22 -1.47 7.29 -6.40
N LEU A 23 -0.53 6.41 -6.03
CA LEU A 23 -0.33 5.12 -6.73
C LEU A 23 -1.58 4.23 -6.69
N SER A 24 -2.37 4.25 -5.60
CA SER A 24 -3.60 3.45 -5.51
C SER A 24 -4.60 3.85 -6.60
N VAL A 25 -4.84 5.15 -6.75
CA VAL A 25 -5.73 5.71 -7.79
C VAL A 25 -5.19 5.40 -9.18
N LEU A 26 -3.88 5.51 -9.39
CA LEU A 26 -3.26 5.22 -10.69
C LEU A 26 -3.39 3.74 -11.08
N PHE A 27 -3.33 2.81 -10.13
CA PHE A 27 -3.53 1.39 -10.41
C PHE A 27 -5.01 1.01 -10.59
N GLU A 28 -5.92 1.70 -9.92
CA GLU A 28 -7.37 1.49 -10.05
C GLU A 28 -7.93 2.00 -11.37
N GLY A 29 -7.39 3.10 -11.92
CA GLY A 29 -7.76 3.65 -13.23
C GLY A 29 -7.41 2.76 -14.44
N GLY A 30 -7.00 1.51 -14.20
CA GLY A 30 -6.40 0.62 -15.18
C GLY A 30 -4.92 0.92 -15.36
N MET A 31 -4.11 -0.13 -15.54
CA MET A 31 -2.65 0.00 -15.54
C MET A 31 -2.07 0.64 -16.81
N TYR A 32 -2.72 1.62 -17.43
CA TYR A 32 -2.27 2.27 -18.67
C TYR A 32 -1.94 1.27 -19.81
N GLY A 33 -2.67 0.16 -19.89
CA GLY A 33 -2.42 -0.90 -20.86
C GLY A 33 -1.22 -1.80 -20.53
N ILE A 34 -0.74 -1.82 -19.28
CA ILE A 34 0.25 -2.82 -18.84
C ILE A 34 -0.43 -4.21 -18.87
N PRO A 35 0.20 -5.22 -19.51
CA PRO A 35 -0.31 -6.58 -19.49
C PRO A 35 -0.48 -7.11 -18.07
N ALA A 36 -1.50 -7.95 -17.84
CA ALA A 36 -1.75 -8.55 -16.53
C ALA A 36 -0.51 -9.30 -15.99
N ALA A 37 0.25 -9.95 -16.87
CA ALA A 37 1.49 -10.65 -16.53
C ALA A 37 2.60 -9.73 -15.98
N GLU A 38 2.65 -8.47 -16.40
CA GLU A 38 3.64 -7.49 -15.95
C GLU A 38 3.14 -6.64 -14.76
N SER A 39 1.86 -6.78 -14.40
CA SER A 39 1.22 -5.99 -13.36
C SER A 39 1.97 -6.05 -12.03
N ALA A 40 2.29 -7.26 -11.59
CA ALA A 40 2.97 -7.49 -10.33
C ALA A 40 4.37 -6.85 -10.32
N LEU A 41 5.09 -6.95 -11.43
CA LEU A 41 6.44 -6.39 -11.55
C LEU A 41 6.42 -4.85 -11.56
N VAL A 42 5.47 -4.24 -12.25
CA VAL A 42 5.30 -2.78 -12.25
C VAL A 42 4.97 -2.29 -10.85
N LYS A 43 4.06 -2.96 -10.14
CA LYS A 43 3.73 -2.63 -8.74
C LYS A 43 4.96 -2.72 -7.86
N GLU A 44 5.71 -3.82 -7.95
CA GLU A 44 6.97 -4.00 -7.21
C GLU A 44 7.93 -2.83 -7.43
N PHE A 45 8.11 -2.39 -8.68
CA PHE A 45 8.97 -1.24 -8.97
C PHE A 45 8.42 0.08 -8.44
N CYS A 46 7.14 0.38 -8.61
CA CYS A 46 6.56 1.63 -8.14
C CYS A 46 6.59 1.73 -6.60
N PHE A 47 6.10 0.71 -5.90
CA PHE A 47 6.10 0.69 -4.43
C PHE A 47 7.53 0.60 -3.89
N GLY A 48 8.40 -0.18 -4.53
CA GLY A 48 9.81 -0.29 -4.16
C GLY A 48 10.57 1.01 -4.25
N VAL A 49 10.44 1.74 -5.37
CA VAL A 49 11.07 3.05 -5.53
C VAL A 49 10.48 4.07 -4.56
N ALA A 50 9.16 4.09 -4.35
CA ALA A 50 8.53 4.99 -3.38
C ALA A 50 9.02 4.74 -1.94
N ARG A 51 9.09 3.46 -1.53
CA ARG A 51 9.58 3.03 -0.21
C ARG A 51 11.02 3.42 0.06
N TRP A 52 11.90 3.25 -0.91
CA TRP A 52 13.33 3.53 -0.77
C TRP A 52 13.74 4.91 -1.31
N ARG A 53 12.78 5.78 -1.61
CA ARG A 53 13.00 7.02 -2.37
C ARG A 53 14.12 7.90 -1.78
N PRO A 54 14.16 8.21 -0.47
CA PRO A 54 15.23 9.05 0.08
C PRO A 54 16.62 8.44 -0.09
N GLN A 55 16.76 7.12 0.01
CA GLN A 55 18.02 6.42 -0.23
C GLN A 55 18.44 6.49 -1.70
N LEU A 56 17.49 6.24 -2.61
CA LEU A 56 17.74 6.23 -4.05
C LEU A 56 18.07 7.63 -4.57
N GLU A 57 17.41 8.67 -4.05
CA GLU A 57 17.68 10.07 -4.38
C GLU A 57 19.07 10.49 -3.91
N ALA A 58 19.46 10.18 -2.66
CA ALA A 58 20.80 10.46 -2.15
C ALA A 58 21.90 9.79 -3.01
N LEU A 59 21.67 8.57 -3.51
CA LEU A 59 22.58 7.93 -4.47
C LEU A 59 22.62 8.65 -5.81
N SER A 60 21.44 8.98 -6.36
CA SER A 60 21.30 9.66 -7.64
C SER A 60 22.04 11.00 -7.63
N GLU A 61 21.95 11.78 -6.55
CA GLU A 61 22.65 13.05 -6.37
C GLU A 61 24.19 12.92 -6.39
N LEU A 62 24.74 11.84 -5.82
CA LEU A 62 26.18 11.59 -5.85
C LEU A 62 26.68 11.09 -7.22
N LEU A 63 25.80 10.43 -7.97
CA LEU A 63 26.12 9.80 -9.25
C LEU A 63 25.98 10.77 -10.44
N LEU A 64 24.97 11.64 -10.41
CA LEU A 64 24.72 12.64 -11.44
C LEU A 64 25.67 13.83 -11.29
N LYS A 65 26.29 14.24 -12.41
CA LYS A 65 27.12 15.45 -12.45
C LYS A 65 26.30 16.74 -12.36
N HIS A 66 25.12 16.71 -12.96
CA HIS A 66 24.18 17.82 -12.99
C HIS A 66 22.76 17.29 -12.75
N PRO A 67 21.90 18.05 -12.04
CA PRO A 67 20.51 17.68 -11.87
C PRO A 67 19.79 17.63 -13.23
N LEU A 68 18.83 16.72 -13.35
CA LEU A 68 17.98 16.63 -14.52
C LEU A 68 16.99 17.81 -14.55
N LYS A 69 16.56 18.20 -15.75
CA LYS A 69 15.53 19.23 -15.92
C LYS A 69 14.17 18.66 -15.48
N PRO A 70 13.23 19.49 -14.97
CA PRO A 70 11.91 19.01 -14.55
C PRO A 70 11.13 18.26 -15.65
N LYS A 71 11.33 18.62 -16.92
CA LYS A 71 10.71 17.92 -18.07
C LYS A 71 11.26 16.50 -18.34
N ASP A 72 12.36 16.15 -17.67
CA ASP A 72 13.06 14.87 -17.79
C ASP A 72 12.94 14.05 -16.48
N ASP A 73 11.91 14.33 -15.68
CA ASP A 73 11.60 13.60 -14.44
C ASP A 73 11.34 12.10 -14.69
N ASP A 74 10.85 11.75 -15.88
CA ASP A 74 10.70 10.37 -16.34
C ASP A 74 12.04 9.62 -16.43
N VAL A 75 13.11 10.32 -16.85
CA VAL A 75 14.49 9.80 -16.84
C VAL A 75 15.01 9.69 -15.41
N GLY A 76 14.71 10.67 -14.55
CA GLY A 76 15.03 10.60 -13.12
C GLY A 76 14.41 9.36 -12.46
N ALA A 77 13.12 9.13 -12.70
CA ALA A 77 12.41 7.94 -12.23
C ALA A 77 13.05 6.64 -12.74
N LEU A 78 13.50 6.58 -14.00
CA LEU A 78 14.23 5.42 -14.52
C LEU A 78 15.56 5.17 -13.81
N ILE A 79 16.31 6.22 -13.47
CA ILE A 79 17.56 6.10 -12.72
C ILE A 79 17.28 5.52 -11.34
N LEU A 80 16.31 6.08 -10.61
CA LEU A 80 15.92 5.58 -9.28
C LEU A 80 15.45 4.13 -9.35
N LEU A 81 14.66 3.78 -10.37
CA LEU A 81 14.20 2.41 -10.61
C LEU A 81 15.36 1.46 -10.94
N GLY A 82 16.35 1.92 -11.70
CA GLY A 82 17.57 1.16 -11.99
C GLY A 82 18.38 0.87 -10.72
N LEU A 83 18.58 1.90 -9.88
CA LEU A 83 19.24 1.77 -8.58
C LEU A 83 18.47 0.83 -7.65
N TYR A 84 17.14 0.96 -7.61
CA TYR A 84 16.27 0.09 -6.82
C TYR A 84 16.44 -1.39 -7.21
N GLN A 85 16.44 -1.69 -8.50
CA GLN A 85 16.66 -3.07 -8.97
C GLN A 85 18.01 -3.63 -8.51
N LEU A 86 19.09 -2.83 -8.59
CA LEU A 86 20.43 -3.26 -8.21
C LEU A 86 20.63 -3.44 -6.70
N LEU A 87 19.82 -2.77 -5.88
CA LEU A 87 19.92 -2.80 -4.42
C LEU A 87 18.95 -3.76 -3.75
N HIS A 88 17.69 -3.74 -4.17
CA HIS A 88 16.56 -4.26 -3.40
C HIS A 88 15.80 -5.39 -4.09
N THR A 89 16.28 -5.82 -5.27
CA THR A 89 15.68 -6.92 -6.02
C THR A 89 16.69 -8.01 -6.32
N ARG A 90 16.18 -9.18 -6.73
CA ARG A 90 17.01 -10.32 -7.18
C ARG A 90 17.22 -10.33 -8.69
N VAL A 91 16.83 -9.26 -9.41
CA VAL A 91 17.04 -9.15 -10.85
C VAL A 91 18.55 -9.15 -11.14
N ALA A 92 18.99 -9.98 -12.08
CA ALA A 92 20.40 -10.05 -12.43
C ALA A 92 20.93 -8.66 -12.84
N PRO A 93 22.10 -8.21 -12.34
CA PRO A 93 22.53 -6.83 -12.53
C PRO A 93 22.66 -6.39 -14.00
N HIS A 94 23.08 -7.30 -14.89
CA HIS A 94 23.17 -7.02 -16.32
C HIS A 94 21.78 -6.82 -16.96
N ALA A 95 20.78 -7.59 -16.54
CA ALA A 95 19.41 -7.49 -17.01
C ALA A 95 18.74 -6.21 -16.49
N ALA A 96 18.90 -5.91 -15.20
CA ALA A 96 18.40 -4.65 -14.61
C ALA A 96 18.94 -3.44 -15.38
N LEU A 97 20.23 -3.44 -15.73
CA LEU A 97 20.85 -2.37 -16.47
C LEU A 97 20.36 -2.29 -17.92
N ALA A 98 20.38 -3.41 -18.66
CA ALA A 98 19.97 -3.45 -20.06
C ALA A 98 18.50 -3.02 -20.25
N GLU A 99 17.61 -3.56 -19.42
CA GLU A 99 16.18 -3.24 -19.47
C GLU A 99 15.88 -1.79 -19.11
N THR A 100 16.58 -1.24 -18.10
CA THR A 100 16.39 0.17 -17.72
C THR A 100 16.90 1.14 -18.79
N VAL A 101 17.98 0.78 -19.50
CA VAL A 101 18.50 1.54 -20.64
C VAL A 101 17.59 1.42 -21.87
N GLU A 102 17.00 0.25 -22.12
CA GLU A 102 16.03 0.10 -23.20
C GLU A 102 14.76 0.93 -22.93
N ALA A 103 14.33 0.99 -21.68
CA ALA A 103 13.17 1.76 -21.27
C ALA A 103 13.26 3.26 -21.67
N SER A 104 14.45 3.89 -21.70
CA SER A 104 14.56 5.28 -22.15
C SER A 104 14.25 5.46 -23.64
N ARG A 105 14.49 4.46 -24.48
CA ARG A 105 14.09 4.50 -25.90
C ARG A 105 12.56 4.46 -26.04
N ILE A 106 11.91 3.60 -25.25
CA ILE A 106 10.44 3.47 -25.21
C ILE A 106 9.77 4.75 -24.69
N LEU A 107 10.45 5.50 -23.82
CA LEU A 107 10.01 6.83 -23.38
C LEU A 107 10.29 7.96 -24.38
N ASN A 108 10.77 7.64 -25.60
CA ASN A 108 11.21 8.63 -26.60
C ASN A 108 12.34 9.55 -26.09
N LYS A 109 13.22 9.04 -25.21
CA LYS A 109 14.40 9.72 -24.67
C LYS A 109 15.69 8.95 -25.01
N PRO A 110 16.01 8.65 -26.29
CA PRO A 110 17.18 7.83 -26.64
C PRO A 110 18.51 8.46 -26.21
N TRP A 111 18.57 9.79 -26.07
CA TRP A 111 19.73 10.51 -25.54
C TRP A 111 20.08 10.09 -24.10
N ALA A 112 19.10 9.67 -23.30
CA ALA A 112 19.28 9.31 -21.90
C ALA A 112 19.90 7.92 -21.72
N SER A 113 19.88 7.07 -22.75
CA SER A 113 20.39 5.69 -22.68
C SER A 113 21.86 5.64 -22.23
N GLY A 114 22.70 6.54 -22.77
CA GLY A 114 24.11 6.64 -22.40
C GLY A 114 24.29 7.13 -20.95
N LEU A 115 23.48 8.09 -20.52
CA LEU A 115 23.49 8.63 -19.15
C LEU A 115 23.10 7.56 -18.14
N ILE A 116 21.96 6.88 -18.35
CA ILE A 116 21.46 5.83 -17.46
C ILE A 116 22.49 4.71 -17.34
N ASN A 117 23.04 4.23 -18.47
CA ASN A 117 24.08 3.21 -18.47
C ASN A 117 25.33 3.67 -17.69
N ALA A 118 25.79 4.90 -17.90
CA ALA A 118 26.96 5.44 -17.21
C ALA A 118 26.73 5.54 -15.69
N VAL A 119 25.56 6.05 -15.26
CA VAL A 119 25.16 6.19 -13.85
C VAL A 119 25.10 4.83 -13.17
N LEU A 120 24.37 3.86 -13.75
CA LEU A 120 24.19 2.54 -13.14
C LEU A 120 25.50 1.74 -13.12
N ARG A 121 26.34 1.82 -14.16
CA ARG A 121 27.68 1.19 -14.14
C ARG A 121 28.60 1.83 -13.13
N ARG A 122 28.53 3.16 -12.97
CA ARG A 122 29.31 3.88 -11.96
C ARG A 122 28.91 3.41 -10.56
N PHE A 123 27.61 3.34 -10.29
CA PHE A 123 27.11 2.80 -9.03
C PHE A 123 27.63 1.38 -8.77
N GLN A 124 27.61 0.48 -9.76
CA GLN A 124 28.14 -0.88 -9.58
C GLN A 124 29.62 -0.92 -9.20
N ARG A 125 30.45 -0.03 -9.76
CA ARG A 125 31.89 0.05 -9.45
C ARG A 125 32.18 0.68 -8.09
N GLU A 126 31.39 1.68 -7.71
CA GLU A 126 31.59 2.50 -6.51
C GLU A 126 30.62 2.11 -5.36
N ARG A 127 29.95 0.96 -5.47
CA ARG A 127 28.78 0.59 -4.64
C ARG A 127 29.03 0.73 -3.15
N GLU A 128 30.09 0.10 -2.65
CA GLU A 128 30.38 0.06 -1.22
C GLU A 128 30.66 1.46 -0.66
N ALA A 129 31.52 2.24 -1.32
CA ALA A 129 31.86 3.59 -0.91
C ALA A 129 30.65 4.55 -0.96
N LEU A 130 29.80 4.43 -1.97
CA LEU A 130 28.57 5.24 -2.08
C LEU A 130 27.57 4.89 -0.98
N LEU A 131 27.37 3.60 -0.70
CA LEU A 131 26.48 3.16 0.37
C LEU A 131 26.98 3.57 1.75
N GLU A 132 28.28 3.45 2.01
CA GLU A 132 28.88 3.93 3.25
C GLU A 132 28.64 5.45 3.43
N ARG A 133 28.83 6.23 2.37
CA ARG A 133 28.64 7.68 2.39
C ARG A 133 27.20 8.08 2.70
N ILE A 134 26.21 7.51 2.00
CA ILE A 134 24.80 7.88 2.23
C ILE A 134 24.29 7.37 3.58
N ASN A 135 24.82 6.24 4.11
CA ASN A 135 24.38 5.70 5.39
C ASN A 135 24.75 6.59 6.58
N ARG A 136 25.64 7.57 6.40
CA ARG A 136 25.94 8.63 7.39
C ARG A 136 24.81 9.68 7.47
N GLN A 137 23.92 9.73 6.48
CA GLN A 137 22.75 10.60 6.46
C GLN A 137 21.53 9.81 6.98
N PRO A 138 20.90 10.22 8.09
CA PRO A 138 19.75 9.51 8.64
C PRO A 138 18.61 9.28 7.64
N GLU A 139 18.34 10.26 6.78
CA GLU A 139 17.27 10.24 5.78
C GLU A 139 17.46 9.10 4.79
N ALA A 140 18.68 8.96 4.25
CA ALA A 140 19.02 7.91 3.31
C ALA A 140 19.16 6.54 3.99
N ARG A 141 19.71 6.49 5.21
CA ARG A 141 19.86 5.25 5.99
C ARG A 141 18.51 4.64 6.33
N TYR A 142 17.57 5.44 6.81
CA TYR A 142 16.25 4.98 7.22
C TYR A 142 15.23 5.00 6.07
N ALA A 143 15.56 5.58 4.92
CA ALA A 143 14.62 5.84 3.82
C ALA A 143 13.41 6.69 4.24
N TYR A 144 13.65 7.73 5.06
CA TYR A 144 12.63 8.67 5.53
C TYR A 144 12.97 10.12 5.16
N PRO A 145 11.97 10.97 4.87
CA PRO A 145 12.22 12.40 4.78
C PRO A 145 12.55 12.98 6.17
N ALA A 146 13.48 13.93 6.21
CA ALA A 146 14.02 14.51 7.45
C ALA A 146 12.93 14.97 8.43
N TRP A 147 11.92 15.69 7.94
CA TRP A 147 10.84 16.24 8.76
C TRP A 147 10.03 15.15 9.48
N LEU A 148 9.80 14.01 8.83
CA LEU A 148 9.00 12.93 9.39
C LEU A 148 9.84 12.15 10.39
N LEU A 149 11.09 11.86 10.04
CA LEU A 149 12.02 11.20 10.96
C LEU A 149 12.20 12.00 12.26
N GLN A 150 12.31 13.33 12.16
CA GLN A 150 12.37 14.21 13.32
C GLN A 150 11.09 14.14 14.17
N ARG A 151 9.90 14.15 13.56
CA ARG A 151 8.63 14.02 14.29
C ARG A 151 8.52 12.67 15.00
N LEU A 152 8.92 11.58 14.34
CA LEU A 152 8.90 10.24 14.93
C LEU A 152 9.87 10.12 16.12
N ARG A 153 11.07 10.71 16.00
CA ARG A 153 12.04 10.80 17.10
C ARG A 153 11.50 11.55 18.32
N GLN A 154 10.78 12.64 18.10
CA GLN A 154 10.22 13.45 19.18
C GLN A 154 9.04 12.74 19.86
N ALA A 155 8.19 12.07 19.08
CA ALA A 155 7.01 11.38 19.61
C ALA A 155 7.35 10.05 20.30
N TRP A 156 8.40 9.35 19.87
CA TRP A 156 8.83 8.05 20.40
C TRP A 156 10.35 7.97 20.55
N PRO A 157 10.97 8.76 21.45
CA PRO A 157 12.42 8.86 21.58
C PRO A 157 13.11 7.52 21.85
N ASP A 158 12.46 6.62 22.58
CA ASP A 158 13.04 5.33 22.99
C ASP A 158 12.76 4.19 21.99
N HIS A 159 11.87 4.40 21.01
CA HIS A 159 11.37 3.32 20.14
C HIS A 159 11.53 3.61 18.63
N TRP A 160 11.80 4.85 18.22
CA TRP A 160 11.85 5.20 16.79
C TRP A 160 12.86 4.36 15.99
N GLU A 161 14.01 4.02 16.57
CA GLU A 161 15.02 3.18 15.88
C GLU A 161 14.53 1.75 15.61
N GLN A 162 13.54 1.27 16.38
CA GLN A 162 12.97 -0.06 16.21
C GLN A 162 11.86 -0.06 15.15
N PHE A 163 10.91 0.88 15.23
CA PHE A 163 9.76 0.83 14.34
C PHE A 163 9.99 1.50 12.98
N VAL A 164 10.90 2.47 12.86
CA VAL A 164 11.20 3.14 11.57
C VAL A 164 11.70 2.16 10.51
N PRO A 165 12.65 1.24 10.82
CA PRO A 165 13.00 0.17 9.89
C PRO A 165 11.80 -0.75 9.57
N ALA A 166 11.02 -1.15 10.58
CA ALA A 166 9.87 -2.04 10.39
C ALA A 166 8.77 -1.40 9.50
N SER A 167 8.62 -0.08 9.53
CA SER A 167 7.63 0.65 8.73
C SER A 167 8.01 0.86 7.27
N ILE A 168 9.22 0.46 6.85
CA ILE A 168 9.60 0.38 5.43
C ILE A 168 9.78 -1.05 4.93
N GLU A 169 9.58 -2.06 5.78
CA GLU A 169 9.59 -3.45 5.33
C GLU A 169 8.42 -3.76 4.39
N ARG A 170 8.49 -4.91 3.71
CA ARG A 170 7.35 -5.39 2.91
C ARG A 170 6.17 -5.64 3.84
N PRO A 171 4.98 -5.10 3.53
CA PRO A 171 3.86 -5.17 4.44
C PRO A 171 3.36 -6.62 4.53
N PRO A 172 3.16 -7.16 5.74
CA PRO A 172 2.50 -8.44 5.88
C PRO A 172 1.06 -8.35 5.36
N MET A 173 0.57 -9.49 4.83
CA MET A 173 -0.81 -9.63 4.40
C MET A 173 -1.66 -10.14 5.57
N SER A 174 -2.36 -9.22 6.21
CA SER A 174 -3.28 -9.53 7.31
C SER A 174 -4.67 -9.85 6.79
N LEU A 175 -5.25 -10.91 7.34
CA LEU A 175 -6.60 -11.36 7.07
C LEU A 175 -7.45 -11.17 8.32
N ARG A 176 -8.70 -10.76 8.13
CA ARG A 176 -9.77 -10.85 9.11
C ARG A 176 -10.60 -12.09 8.80
N VAL A 177 -10.71 -13.00 9.75
CA VAL A 177 -11.62 -14.15 9.71
C VAL A 177 -13.02 -13.71 10.14
N ASN A 178 -14.03 -14.11 9.36
CA ASN A 178 -15.43 -13.89 9.73
C ASN A 178 -15.84 -14.90 10.82
N LEU A 179 -15.77 -14.47 12.08
CA LEU A 179 -15.99 -15.32 13.25
C LEU A 179 -17.44 -15.80 13.41
N ARG A 180 -18.43 -15.16 12.74
CA ARG A 180 -19.82 -15.66 12.68
C ARG A 180 -19.95 -16.95 11.89
N ARG A 181 -18.99 -17.24 11.01
CA ARG A 181 -19.08 -18.34 10.05
C ARG A 181 -18.08 -19.46 10.30
N THR A 182 -16.95 -19.14 10.92
CA THR A 182 -15.85 -20.09 11.12
C THR A 182 -14.92 -19.60 12.23
N SER A 183 -13.96 -20.43 12.64
CA SER A 183 -12.94 -20.05 13.62
C SER A 183 -11.62 -19.68 12.94
N ARG A 184 -10.79 -18.93 13.67
CA ARG A 184 -9.42 -18.63 13.25
C ARG A 184 -8.60 -19.90 13.01
N GLN A 185 -8.77 -20.94 13.85
CA GLN A 185 -8.05 -22.21 13.67
C GLN A 185 -8.48 -22.93 12.39
N ALA A 186 -9.78 -22.95 12.08
CA ALA A 186 -10.28 -23.60 10.87
C ALA A 186 -9.77 -22.92 9.60
N VAL A 187 -9.71 -21.59 9.58
CA VAL A 187 -9.11 -20.85 8.45
C VAL A 187 -7.61 -21.09 8.33
N ALA A 188 -6.88 -21.10 9.45
CA ALA A 188 -5.45 -21.40 9.43
C ALA A 188 -5.17 -22.81 8.85
N ALA A 189 -5.93 -23.82 9.27
CA ALA A 189 -5.82 -25.18 8.74
C ALA A 189 -6.18 -25.26 7.23
N LEU A 190 -7.20 -24.52 6.80
CA LEU A 190 -7.55 -24.42 5.37
C LEU A 190 -6.41 -23.79 4.56
N LEU A 191 -5.83 -22.70 5.04
CA LEU A 191 -4.70 -22.04 4.39
C LEU A 191 -3.48 -22.97 4.32
N GLU A 192 -3.17 -23.68 5.41
CA GLU A 192 -2.08 -24.64 5.47
C GLU A 192 -2.26 -25.80 4.48
N SER A 193 -3.49 -26.31 4.33
CA SER A 193 -3.81 -27.36 3.34
C SER A 193 -3.58 -26.94 1.88
N GLU A 194 -3.58 -25.63 1.62
CA GLU A 194 -3.31 -25.01 0.32
C GLU A 194 -1.85 -24.50 0.23
N GLY A 195 -0.99 -24.89 1.17
CA GLY A 195 0.42 -24.49 1.22
C GLY A 195 0.65 -23.03 1.63
N MET A 196 -0.34 -22.37 2.24
CA MET A 196 -0.26 -20.99 2.69
C MET A 196 -0.14 -20.93 4.21
N ALA A 197 1.10 -20.85 4.72
CA ALA A 197 1.32 -20.71 6.16
C ALA A 197 0.80 -19.35 6.68
N ALA A 198 0.03 -19.40 7.77
CA ALA A 198 -0.57 -18.24 8.41
C ALA A 198 -0.46 -18.33 9.94
N GLU A 199 -0.15 -17.22 10.58
CA GLU A 199 -0.01 -17.14 12.03
C GLU A 199 -1.09 -16.22 12.64
N PRO A 200 -1.57 -16.50 13.86
CA PRO A 200 -2.41 -15.58 14.60
C PRO A 200 -1.77 -14.21 14.78
N ILE A 201 -2.53 -13.14 14.58
CA ILE A 201 -2.09 -11.81 15.00
C ILE A 201 -2.33 -11.69 16.51
N PRO A 202 -1.29 -11.41 17.32
CA PRO A 202 -1.46 -11.21 18.75
C PRO A 202 -2.51 -10.12 19.04
N TRP A 203 -3.33 -10.32 20.07
CA TRP A 203 -4.35 -9.36 20.55
C TRP A 203 -5.49 -9.05 19.55
N VAL A 204 -5.51 -9.71 18.38
CA VAL A 204 -6.56 -9.55 17.38
C VAL A 204 -7.28 -10.90 17.20
N GLU A 205 -8.50 -11.01 17.73
CA GLU A 205 -9.25 -12.27 17.79
C GLU A 205 -9.46 -12.90 16.40
N SER A 206 -9.91 -12.10 15.44
CA SER A 206 -10.17 -12.51 14.06
C SER A 206 -8.92 -12.49 13.16
N GLY A 207 -7.76 -12.08 13.68
CA GLY A 207 -6.59 -11.75 12.88
C GLY A 207 -5.70 -12.94 12.55
N LEU A 208 -5.38 -13.12 11.26
CA LEU A 208 -4.30 -13.96 10.76
C LEU A 208 -3.32 -13.13 9.93
N VAL A 209 -2.04 -13.50 9.92
CA VAL A 209 -1.03 -12.93 9.04
C VAL A 209 -0.42 -14.03 8.19
N LEU A 210 -0.41 -13.83 6.87
CA LEU A 210 0.24 -14.77 5.95
C LEU A 210 1.75 -14.55 5.95
N ASN A 211 2.50 -15.66 5.91
CA ASN A 211 3.95 -15.64 5.74
C ASN A 211 4.37 -15.10 4.37
N SER A 212 3.50 -15.23 3.37
CA SER A 212 3.69 -14.68 2.03
C SER A 212 2.37 -14.17 1.48
N ALA A 213 2.38 -12.93 1.00
CA ALA A 213 1.20 -12.32 0.38
C ALA A 213 0.84 -13.04 -0.92
N VAL A 214 -0.46 -13.24 -1.15
CA VAL A 214 -1.02 -13.82 -2.37
C VAL A 214 -2.10 -12.90 -2.95
N SER A 215 -2.55 -13.17 -4.17
CA SER A 215 -3.69 -12.44 -4.73
C SER A 215 -4.97 -12.84 -3.98
N VAL A 216 -5.94 -11.92 -3.89
CA VAL A 216 -7.20 -12.20 -3.19
C VAL A 216 -8.03 -13.28 -3.87
N GLU A 217 -7.84 -13.48 -5.17
CA GLU A 217 -8.46 -14.55 -5.96
C GLU A 217 -7.93 -15.94 -5.58
N ALA A 218 -6.68 -16.01 -5.14
CA ALA A 218 -6.03 -17.24 -4.70
C ALA A 218 -6.34 -17.57 -3.22
N LEU A 219 -6.86 -16.62 -2.44
CA LEU A 219 -7.18 -16.84 -1.02
C LEU A 219 -8.37 -17.79 -0.85
N PRO A 220 -8.17 -18.95 -0.19
CA PRO A 220 -9.27 -19.82 0.21
C PRO A 220 -10.29 -19.08 1.07
N GLY A 221 -11.57 -19.22 0.74
CA GLY A 221 -12.66 -18.60 1.49
C GLY A 221 -12.89 -17.10 1.23
N PHE A 222 -12.06 -16.41 0.45
CA PHE A 222 -12.25 -14.97 0.19
C PHE A 222 -13.54 -14.69 -0.59
N LYS A 223 -13.77 -15.39 -1.71
CA LYS A 223 -15.01 -15.24 -2.50
C LYS A 223 -16.25 -15.63 -1.70
N ALA A 224 -16.12 -16.63 -0.82
CA ALA A 224 -17.19 -17.09 0.02
C ALA A 224 -17.45 -16.18 1.23
N GLY A 225 -16.63 -15.16 1.48
CA GLY A 225 -16.78 -14.24 2.61
C GLY A 225 -16.34 -14.80 3.97
N LEU A 226 -15.52 -15.86 3.98
CA LEU A 226 -14.92 -16.40 5.22
C LEU A 226 -13.74 -15.56 5.71
N VAL A 227 -13.07 -14.87 4.78
CA VAL A 227 -11.94 -13.98 5.08
C VAL A 227 -12.05 -12.66 4.31
N SER A 228 -11.45 -11.62 4.87
CA SER A 228 -11.24 -10.31 4.24
C SER A 228 -9.81 -9.84 4.45
N VAL A 229 -9.24 -9.08 3.51
CA VAL A 229 -7.91 -8.46 3.71
C VAL A 229 -8.09 -7.19 4.53
N GLN A 230 -7.52 -7.16 5.73
CA GLN A 230 -7.61 -6.01 6.65
C GLN A 230 -6.43 -6.02 7.62
N ASP A 231 -5.77 -4.88 7.79
CA ASP A 231 -4.67 -4.72 8.75
C ASP A 231 -5.14 -5.00 10.19
N GLY A 232 -4.30 -5.65 11.00
CA GLY A 232 -4.64 -6.03 12.38
C GLY A 232 -5.09 -4.85 13.24
N GLY A 233 -4.47 -3.67 13.10
CA GLY A 233 -4.88 -2.48 13.86
C GLY A 233 -6.30 -2.03 13.50
N ALA A 234 -6.68 -2.14 12.23
CA ALA A 234 -8.04 -1.82 11.78
C ALA A 234 -9.09 -2.85 12.23
N GLN A 235 -8.68 -4.07 12.56
CA GLN A 235 -9.58 -5.11 13.08
C GLN A 235 -9.99 -4.82 14.53
N LEU A 236 -9.14 -4.16 15.33
CA LEU A 236 -9.46 -3.82 16.73
C LEU A 236 -10.67 -2.88 16.87
N ALA A 237 -10.98 -2.10 15.83
CA ALA A 237 -12.02 -1.06 15.89
C ALA A 237 -13.41 -1.60 16.26
N ALA A 238 -13.82 -2.76 15.73
CA ALA A 238 -15.15 -3.30 16.01
C ALA A 238 -15.27 -3.72 17.49
N GLY A 239 -14.27 -4.41 18.02
CA GLY A 239 -14.28 -4.83 19.42
C GLY A 239 -14.11 -3.70 20.43
N LEU A 240 -13.45 -2.61 20.05
CA LEU A 240 -13.41 -1.40 20.88
C LEU A 240 -14.73 -0.63 20.87
N LEU A 241 -15.47 -0.65 19.76
CA LEU A 241 -16.80 -0.03 19.68
C LEU A 241 -17.87 -0.87 20.37
N ASP A 242 -17.71 -2.19 20.31
CA ASP A 242 -18.57 -3.21 20.93
C ASP A 242 -20.07 -2.97 20.67
N PRO A 243 -20.52 -3.04 19.39
CA PRO A 243 -21.94 -2.92 19.05
C PRO A 243 -22.72 -4.18 19.43
N ALA A 244 -23.94 -4.00 19.94
CA ALA A 244 -24.87 -5.07 20.25
C ALA A 244 -25.94 -5.23 19.16
N GLY A 245 -26.59 -6.39 19.15
CA GLY A 245 -27.77 -6.61 18.30
C GLY A 245 -28.90 -5.63 18.63
N GLY A 246 -29.44 -4.98 17.60
CA GLY A 246 -30.44 -3.91 17.73
C GLY A 246 -29.86 -2.50 17.67
N ASP A 247 -28.56 -2.32 17.95
CA ASP A 247 -27.92 -1.00 17.92
C ASP A 247 -28.02 -0.38 16.51
N LEU A 248 -28.32 0.91 16.47
CA LEU A 248 -28.15 1.75 15.29
C LEU A 248 -26.74 2.36 15.30
N VAL A 249 -25.89 1.87 14.41
CA VAL A 249 -24.46 2.19 14.34
C VAL A 249 -24.16 3.05 13.12
N LEU A 250 -23.36 4.10 13.30
CA LEU A 250 -22.84 4.93 12.22
C LEU A 250 -21.36 4.61 11.97
N ASP A 251 -20.99 4.30 10.73
CA ASP A 251 -19.60 4.22 10.26
C ASP A 251 -19.32 5.39 9.31
N CYS A 252 -18.57 6.39 9.78
CA CYS A 252 -18.18 7.55 9.00
C CYS A 252 -16.83 7.33 8.31
N CYS A 253 -16.73 7.82 7.08
CA CYS A 253 -15.57 7.60 6.21
C CYS A 253 -15.36 6.10 5.91
N ALA A 254 -16.48 5.40 5.75
CA ALA A 254 -16.56 3.94 5.77
C ALA A 254 -15.75 3.25 4.68
N ALA A 255 -15.49 3.91 3.55
CA ALA A 255 -14.92 3.22 2.40
C ALA A 255 -13.45 2.84 2.60
N PRO A 256 -13.04 1.61 2.21
CA PRO A 256 -13.75 0.69 1.30
C PRO A 256 -14.72 -0.30 1.95
N GLY A 257 -15.06 -0.15 3.23
CA GLY A 257 -16.07 -0.97 3.92
C GLY A 257 -15.51 -2.10 4.77
N GLY A 258 -14.19 -2.11 5.00
CA GLY A 258 -13.54 -3.13 5.82
C GLY A 258 -14.07 -3.11 7.26
N LYS A 259 -14.12 -1.93 7.90
CA LYS A 259 -14.64 -1.77 9.26
C LYS A 259 -16.16 -1.95 9.31
N SER A 260 -16.90 -1.44 8.33
CA SER A 260 -18.34 -1.68 8.16
C SER A 260 -18.69 -3.17 8.16
N GLY A 261 -17.97 -3.97 7.37
CA GLY A 261 -18.14 -5.41 7.37
C GLY A 261 -17.79 -6.06 8.71
N HIS A 262 -16.76 -5.57 9.41
CA HIS A 262 -16.41 -6.11 10.73
C HIS A 262 -17.48 -5.80 11.79
N LEU A 263 -18.05 -4.59 11.77
CA LEU A 263 -19.14 -4.22 12.69
C LEU A 263 -20.36 -5.13 12.53
N LEU A 264 -20.73 -5.44 11.29
CA LEU A 264 -21.81 -6.37 10.97
C LEU A 264 -21.44 -7.85 11.21
N GLU A 265 -20.15 -8.16 11.31
CA GLU A 265 -19.66 -9.48 11.74
C GLU A 265 -19.55 -9.59 13.27
N TRP A 266 -19.55 -8.47 14.01
CA TRP A 266 -19.33 -8.46 15.46
C TRP A 266 -20.53 -9.00 16.22
N ALA A 267 -21.74 -8.56 15.85
CA ALA A 267 -22.98 -9.01 16.45
C ALA A 267 -24.09 -9.16 15.41
N ASP A 268 -24.95 -10.15 15.61
CA ASP A 268 -26.17 -10.31 14.81
C ASP A 268 -27.15 -9.16 15.09
N GLY A 269 -27.80 -8.64 14.04
CA GLY A 269 -28.86 -7.64 14.19
C GLY A 269 -28.38 -6.19 14.37
N VAL A 270 -27.10 -5.89 14.14
CA VAL A 270 -26.60 -4.50 14.07
C VAL A 270 -27.20 -3.78 12.86
N ASN A 271 -27.80 -2.61 13.09
CA ASN A 271 -28.33 -1.74 12.04
C ASN A 271 -27.25 -0.72 11.67
N LEU A 272 -26.56 -0.92 10.54
CA LEU A 272 -25.44 -0.07 10.14
C LEU A 272 -25.85 0.98 9.10
N VAL A 273 -25.47 2.24 9.34
CA VAL A 273 -25.41 3.31 8.34
C VAL A 273 -23.95 3.61 8.04
N ALA A 274 -23.53 3.46 6.78
CA ALA A 274 -22.18 3.71 6.33
C ALA A 274 -22.12 4.93 5.40
N VAL A 275 -21.29 5.90 5.76
CA VAL A 275 -21.22 7.21 5.09
C VAL A 275 -19.80 7.48 4.59
N ASP A 276 -19.68 7.97 3.35
CA ASP A 276 -18.42 8.48 2.79
C ASP A 276 -18.75 9.65 1.85
N ILE A 277 -17.82 10.60 1.74
CA ILE A 277 -18.01 11.81 0.92
C ILE A 277 -17.99 11.48 -0.58
N ASP A 278 -17.31 10.40 -0.96
CA ASP A 278 -17.11 10.00 -2.35
C ASP A 278 -18.07 8.86 -2.76
N ALA A 279 -18.93 9.15 -3.73
CA ALA A 279 -19.91 8.20 -4.26
C ALA A 279 -19.27 6.96 -4.91
N GLN A 280 -18.10 7.09 -5.53
CA GLN A 280 -17.36 5.96 -6.09
C GLN A 280 -16.81 5.06 -4.99
N ARG A 281 -16.33 5.65 -3.90
CA ARG A 281 -15.84 4.91 -2.72
C ARG A 281 -16.98 4.17 -2.01
N ILE A 282 -18.18 4.76 -1.93
CA ILE A 282 -19.39 4.06 -1.44
C ILE A 282 -19.73 2.81 -2.25
N ARG A 283 -19.52 2.81 -3.58
CA ARG A 283 -19.73 1.60 -4.38
C ARG A 283 -18.86 0.43 -3.91
N ARG A 284 -17.62 0.70 -3.48
CA ARG A 284 -16.72 -0.34 -2.93
C ARG A 284 -17.23 -0.91 -1.61
N VAL A 285 -17.85 -0.07 -0.78
CA VAL A 285 -18.52 -0.54 0.46
C VAL A 285 -19.61 -1.53 0.08
N ARG A 286 -20.46 -1.16 -0.89
CA ARG A 286 -21.52 -2.06 -1.41
C ARG A 286 -20.96 -3.38 -1.92
N ASP A 287 -19.91 -3.34 -2.75
CA ASP A 287 -19.31 -4.54 -3.34
C ASP A 287 -18.74 -5.47 -2.26
N ASN A 288 -18.05 -4.91 -1.26
CA ASN A 288 -17.50 -5.68 -0.14
C ASN A 288 -18.60 -6.28 0.75
N LEU A 289 -19.63 -5.51 1.09
CA LEU A 289 -20.75 -6.02 1.87
C LEU A 289 -21.52 -7.11 1.11
N SER A 290 -21.74 -6.92 -0.19
CA SER A 290 -22.40 -7.91 -1.05
C SER A 290 -21.64 -9.23 -1.10
N ARG A 291 -20.30 -9.19 -1.23
CA ARG A 291 -19.44 -10.39 -1.16
C ARG A 291 -19.55 -11.10 0.18
N LEU A 292 -19.69 -10.35 1.27
CA LEU A 292 -19.85 -10.90 2.62
C LEU A 292 -21.28 -11.36 2.92
N ALA A 293 -22.22 -11.16 1.98
CA ALA A 293 -23.66 -11.36 2.20
C ALA A 293 -24.20 -10.53 3.38
N LEU A 294 -23.68 -9.31 3.52
CA LEU A 294 -24.08 -8.33 4.53
C LEU A 294 -24.74 -7.13 3.85
N ALA A 295 -25.56 -6.40 4.61
CA ALA A 295 -26.25 -5.21 4.14
C ALA A 295 -26.13 -4.08 5.16
N ALA A 296 -26.09 -2.85 4.66
CA ALA A 296 -26.09 -1.62 5.42
C ALA A 296 -26.82 -0.53 4.62
N GLU A 297 -27.33 0.48 5.31
CA GLU A 297 -27.73 1.72 4.67
C GLU A 297 -26.47 2.47 4.20
N LEU A 298 -26.41 2.82 2.92
CA LEU A 298 -25.24 3.46 2.33
C LEU A 298 -25.59 4.89 1.90
N CYS A 299 -24.91 5.88 2.47
CA CYS A 299 -25.14 7.28 2.16
C CYS A 299 -23.88 7.96 1.64
N GLN A 300 -24.03 8.81 0.63
CA GLN A 300 -23.00 9.79 0.33
C GLN A 300 -23.22 11.00 1.24
N GLY A 301 -22.19 11.43 1.96
CA GLY A 301 -22.32 12.56 2.87
C GLY A 301 -20.98 13.05 3.43
N ASP A 302 -20.93 14.33 3.79
CA ASP A 302 -19.82 14.91 4.51
C ASP A 302 -20.05 14.79 6.02
N ALA A 303 -19.23 13.99 6.69
CA ALA A 303 -19.31 13.78 8.14
C ALA A 303 -18.99 15.04 8.96
N SER A 304 -18.31 16.04 8.38
CA SER A 304 -18.06 17.33 9.03
C SER A 304 -19.28 18.26 8.98
N HIS A 305 -20.22 17.99 8.07
CA HIS A 305 -21.47 18.72 7.91
C HIS A 305 -22.65 17.74 7.75
N PRO A 306 -23.03 17.01 8.82
CA PRO A 306 -24.11 16.04 8.76
C PRO A 306 -25.42 16.70 8.29
N SER A 307 -26.05 16.08 7.29
CA SER A 307 -27.27 16.61 6.67
C SER A 307 -28.14 15.49 6.11
N GLY A 308 -29.42 15.80 5.86
CA GLY A 308 -30.40 14.80 5.45
C GLY A 308 -30.77 13.84 6.59
N ASP A 309 -31.40 12.72 6.22
CA ASP A 309 -31.94 11.76 7.17
C ASP A 309 -30.86 11.15 8.06
N TRP A 310 -29.78 10.62 7.48
CA TRP A 310 -28.67 10.04 8.26
C TRP A 310 -28.04 11.06 9.24
N GLY A 311 -27.95 12.34 8.86
CA GLY A 311 -27.38 13.39 9.71
C GLY A 311 -28.30 13.86 10.84
N ALA A 312 -29.61 13.62 10.73
CA ALA A 312 -30.60 14.02 11.74
C ALA A 312 -30.86 12.93 12.80
N ARG A 313 -30.45 11.69 12.54
CA ARG A 313 -30.64 10.55 13.45
C ARG A 313 -29.66 10.60 14.63
N ARG A 314 -30.06 9.99 15.75
CA ARG A 314 -29.16 9.64 16.86
C ARG A 314 -28.74 8.19 16.70
N TYR A 315 -27.51 7.89 17.13
CA TYR A 315 -26.89 6.57 16.99
C TYR A 315 -26.45 6.07 18.36
N ASP A 316 -26.55 4.76 18.58
CA ASP A 316 -26.12 4.09 19.81
C ASP A 316 -24.58 3.97 19.88
N ARG A 317 -23.96 3.87 18.69
CA ARG A 317 -22.51 3.80 18.49
C ARG A 317 -22.11 4.55 17.23
N ILE A 318 -20.95 5.21 17.27
CA ILE A 318 -20.37 5.89 16.11
C ILE A 318 -18.90 5.50 15.98
N LEU A 319 -18.54 4.95 14.82
CA LEU A 319 -17.16 4.77 14.39
C LEU A 319 -16.74 5.93 13.49
N LEU A 320 -15.68 6.63 13.88
CA LEU A 320 -15.06 7.70 13.08
C LEU A 320 -13.68 7.27 12.59
N ASP A 321 -13.59 6.71 11.38
CA ASP A 321 -12.33 6.38 10.72
C ASP A 321 -11.83 7.59 9.90
N VAL A 322 -11.47 8.66 10.61
CA VAL A 322 -11.24 9.97 10.00
C VAL A 322 -10.06 9.97 8.99
N PRO A 323 -10.15 10.76 7.91
CA PRO A 323 -9.02 11.00 7.02
C PRO A 323 -7.83 11.52 7.82
N CYS A 324 -6.70 10.82 7.72
CA CYS A 324 -5.48 11.15 8.46
C CYS A 324 -4.27 11.22 7.53
N THR A 325 -3.11 11.55 8.09
CA THR A 325 -1.83 11.61 7.35
C THR A 325 -1.35 10.24 6.86
N ALA A 326 -2.00 9.14 7.28
CA ALA A 326 -1.63 7.77 6.95
C ALA A 326 -0.19 7.37 7.33
N THR A 327 0.45 8.09 8.27
CA THR A 327 1.83 7.81 8.71
C THR A 327 1.98 6.42 9.34
N GLY A 328 0.91 5.89 9.94
CA GLY A 328 0.89 4.53 10.50
C GLY A 328 0.84 3.40 9.46
N VAL A 329 0.61 3.70 8.18
CA VAL A 329 0.51 2.70 7.11
C VAL A 329 1.58 2.86 6.02
N ILE A 330 2.67 3.59 6.28
CA ILE A 330 3.76 3.86 5.32
C ILE A 330 4.32 2.61 4.64
N ARG A 331 4.34 1.46 5.32
CA ARG A 331 4.81 0.19 4.75
C ARG A 331 3.98 -0.30 3.55
N ARG A 332 2.73 0.16 3.41
CA ARG A 332 1.73 -0.32 2.45
C ARG A 332 1.72 0.49 1.15
#